data_AF-A0A4R0JME7-F1
#
_entry.id   AF-A0A4R0JME7-F1
#
_cell.length_a   1.000
_cell.length_b   1.000
_cell.length_c   1.000
_cell.angle_alpha   90.00
_cell.angle_beta   90.00
_cell.angle_gamma   90.00
#
_symmetry.space_group_name_H-M   'P 1'
#
loop_
_entity.id
_entity.type
_entity.pdbx_description
1 polymer ?
#
loop_
_entity_poly.entity_id
_entity_poly.type
_entity_poly.pdbx_seq_one_letter_code
_entity_poly.pdbx_strand_id
1 'polypeptide(L)'
;MVRPFCLDLRTDPVRRSSYGGAMTTLSQNLLDLSDFAWQRIRRRVERLTDEEYLWEPFDGCWSVRKTAAGFRFDLARIPPDPPPFTSLAWRITHLIDVLQAERTATWFGHKPAGEDGAPPVPGTAEAALAALDHAYGVWCRRLAELSQDDLDRPMGEIAGPYADNDGTSFALHILDELIHHGAEVGTVRDLYRGPRAEDPFAAALAGDVTPAERPALLAEAAAAQRWEIVPELAGLGFGINERTAQGITAAHLAAGTGSLHALRFLVEHGADLSLTDSRYGADVLGWAKWFEQAEVVEFLTAV
;
A
#
# COMPACT_ATOMS: atom_id res chain seq x y z
N MET A 1 15.85 16.34 -12.93
CA MET A 1 15.24 16.21 -11.59
C MET A 1 13.97 15.40 -11.79
N VAL A 2 14.04 14.08 -11.56
CA VAL A 2 12.90 13.18 -11.80
C VAL A 2 11.80 13.56 -10.80
N ARG A 3 10.68 14.09 -11.29
CA ARG A 3 9.50 14.32 -10.44
C ARG A 3 9.01 12.94 -10.00
N PRO A 4 8.99 12.63 -8.69
CA PRO A 4 8.40 11.39 -8.23
C PRO A 4 6.93 11.36 -8.66
N PHE A 5 6.42 10.15 -8.88
CA PHE A 5 5.01 9.83 -9.02
C PHE A 5 4.24 10.40 -7.81
N CYS A 6 3.87 11.67 -7.86
CA CYS A 6 2.99 12.26 -6.89
C CYS A 6 1.61 11.71 -7.24
N LEU A 7 1.15 10.73 -6.47
CA LEU A 7 -0.26 10.39 -6.37
C LEU A 7 -0.99 11.71 -6.09
N ASP A 8 -1.62 12.27 -7.12
CA ASP A 8 -2.46 13.44 -7.00
C ASP A 8 -3.66 13.03 -6.12
N LEU A 9 -3.63 13.43 -4.83
CA LEU A 9 -4.64 13.14 -3.80
C LEU A 9 -6.01 13.78 -4.10
N ARG A 10 -6.28 14.19 -5.35
CA ARG A 10 -7.48 14.93 -5.75
C ARG A 10 -8.52 14.11 -6.52
N THR A 11 -8.34 12.80 -6.67
CA THR A 11 -9.29 11.97 -7.43
C THR A 11 -9.88 10.80 -6.63
N ASP A 12 -10.17 11.00 -5.34
CA ASP A 12 -11.19 10.18 -4.66
C ASP A 12 -12.55 10.88 -4.77
N PRO A 13 -13.61 10.24 -5.31
CA PRO A 13 -14.92 10.86 -5.44
C PRO A 13 -15.70 10.94 -4.11
N VAL A 14 -15.10 10.60 -2.97
CA VAL A 14 -15.76 10.59 -1.66
C VAL A 14 -15.27 11.76 -0.80
N ARG A 15 -15.81 12.95 -1.09
CA ARG A 15 -16.01 14.14 -0.23
C ARG A 15 -15.73 15.43 -1.01
N ARG A 16 -16.75 15.92 -1.71
CA ARG A 16 -16.89 17.37 -1.87
C ARG A 16 -17.35 17.92 -0.53
N SER A 17 -16.41 18.29 0.34
CA SER A 17 -16.73 19.13 1.49
C SER A 17 -17.06 20.52 0.96
N SER A 18 -18.30 20.95 1.19
CA SER A 18 -18.76 22.32 0.98
C SER A 18 -17.88 23.30 1.76
N TYR A 19 -17.35 24.31 1.08
CA TYR A 19 -16.65 25.44 1.70
C TYR A 19 -17.56 26.14 2.74
N GLY A 20 -17.25 25.88 4.02
CA GLY A 20 -17.75 26.58 5.21
C GLY A 20 -16.66 26.46 6.28
N GLY A 21 -15.92 27.55 6.51
CA GLY A 21 -14.69 27.57 7.28
C GLY A 21 -14.89 27.46 8.79
N ALA A 22 -14.76 26.25 9.31
CA ALA A 22 -14.28 26.01 10.69
C ALA A 22 -12.81 25.60 10.61
N MET A 23 -11.95 26.17 11.45
CA MET A 23 -10.59 25.65 11.61
C MET A 23 -10.65 24.23 12.15
N THR A 24 -10.01 23.29 11.46
CA THR A 24 -9.87 21.90 11.91
C THR A 24 -9.07 21.85 13.21
N THR A 25 -9.59 21.19 14.24
CA THR A 25 -8.87 20.97 15.50
C THR A 25 -7.72 19.97 15.29
N LEU A 26 -6.76 19.95 16.21
CA LEU A 26 -5.67 18.97 16.16
C LEU A 26 -6.21 17.53 16.21
N SER A 27 -7.18 17.25 17.09
CA SER A 27 -7.85 15.93 17.16
C SER A 27 -8.49 15.53 15.83
N GLN A 28 -9.11 16.49 15.12
CA GLN A 28 -9.69 16.20 13.80
C GLN A 28 -8.60 15.85 12.78
N ASN A 29 -7.47 16.55 12.76
CA ASN A 29 -6.35 16.22 11.87
C ASN A 29 -5.76 14.83 12.16
N LEU A 30 -5.64 14.46 13.44
CA LEU A 30 -5.17 13.14 13.86
C LEU A 30 -6.14 12.03 13.41
N LEU A 31 -7.45 12.25 13.54
CA LEU A 31 -8.49 11.34 13.04
C LEU A 31 -8.45 11.21 11.52
N ASP A 32 -8.37 12.32 10.78
CA ASP A 32 -8.38 12.32 9.33
C ASP A 32 -7.16 11.57 8.76
N LEU A 33 -5.97 11.77 9.36
CA LEU A 33 -4.77 11.03 8.95
C LEU A 33 -4.82 9.56 9.39
N SER A 34 -5.39 9.26 10.56
CA SER A 34 -5.65 7.88 11.00
C SER A 34 -6.55 7.15 10.00
N ASP A 35 -7.64 7.77 9.55
CA ASP A 35 -8.55 7.17 8.56
C ASP A 35 -7.86 6.99 7.21
N PHE A 36 -7.12 7.98 6.75
CA PHE A 36 -6.35 7.83 5.52
C PHE A 36 -5.34 6.67 5.58
N ALA A 37 -4.64 6.50 6.71
CA ALA A 37 -3.72 5.38 6.93
C ALA A 37 -4.47 4.05 7.00
N TRP A 38 -5.53 3.99 7.79
CA TRP A 38 -6.38 2.82 7.97
C TRP A 38 -6.97 2.30 6.67
N GLN A 39 -7.57 3.17 5.86
CA GLN A 39 -8.19 2.77 4.58
C GLN A 39 -7.17 2.15 3.62
N ARG A 40 -5.90 2.60 3.65
CA ARG A 40 -4.82 1.99 2.88
C ARG A 40 -4.53 0.57 3.37
N ILE A 41 -4.42 0.36 4.68
CA ILE A 41 -4.14 -0.94 5.29
C ILE A 41 -5.31 -1.89 5.04
N ARG A 42 -6.55 -1.44 5.28
CA ARG A 42 -7.73 -2.29 5.21
C ARG A 42 -7.96 -2.83 3.80
N ARG A 43 -7.81 -2.00 2.76
CA ARG A 43 -7.81 -2.43 1.35
C ARG A 43 -6.67 -3.43 1.08
N ARG A 44 -5.49 -3.18 1.65
CA ARG A 44 -4.32 -4.04 1.49
C ARG A 44 -4.45 -5.40 2.14
N VAL A 45 -5.36 -5.62 3.09
CA VAL A 45 -5.62 -6.93 3.74
C VAL A 45 -6.98 -7.53 3.38
N GLU A 46 -7.69 -6.99 2.39
CA GLU A 46 -8.92 -7.61 1.88
C GLU A 46 -8.66 -9.03 1.37
N ARG A 47 -9.62 -9.93 1.62
CA ARG A 47 -9.58 -11.34 1.18
C ARG A 47 -8.32 -12.08 1.65
N LEU A 48 -7.80 -11.70 2.82
CA LEU A 48 -6.70 -12.41 3.47
C LEU A 48 -7.13 -13.84 3.80
N THR A 49 -6.36 -14.83 3.37
CA THR A 49 -6.60 -16.25 3.68
C THR A 49 -5.78 -16.67 4.89
N ASP A 50 -6.16 -17.77 5.54
CA ASP A 50 -5.39 -18.33 6.65
C ASP A 50 -3.97 -18.74 6.24
N GLU A 51 -3.81 -19.25 5.01
CA GLU A 51 -2.50 -19.60 4.45
C GLU A 51 -1.59 -18.36 4.34
N GLU A 52 -2.10 -17.26 3.78
CA GLU A 52 -1.36 -16.00 3.65
C GLU A 52 -1.08 -15.37 5.02
N TYR A 53 -2.08 -15.37 5.90
CA TYR A 53 -1.98 -14.81 7.25
C TYR A 53 -0.91 -15.51 8.09
N LEU A 54 -0.90 -16.85 8.08
CA LEU A 54 0.01 -17.69 8.86
C LEU A 54 1.33 -18.00 8.14
N TRP A 55 1.57 -17.43 6.96
CA TRP A 55 2.80 -17.65 6.22
C TRP A 55 4.03 -17.07 6.94
N GLU A 56 5.07 -17.89 7.04
CA GLU A 56 6.36 -17.52 7.62
C GLU A 56 7.38 -17.30 6.50
N PRO A 57 7.89 -16.07 6.30
CA PRO A 57 8.77 -15.78 5.17
C PRO A 57 10.15 -16.46 5.24
N PHE A 58 10.62 -16.81 6.44
CA PHE A 58 11.87 -17.52 6.69
C PHE A 58 11.82 -18.21 8.06
N ASP A 59 12.65 -19.23 8.22
CA ASP A 59 12.81 -19.95 9.48
C ASP A 59 13.32 -19.01 10.57
N GLY A 60 12.70 -19.07 11.75
CA GLY A 60 13.08 -18.23 12.90
C GLY A 60 12.46 -16.83 12.90
N CYS A 61 11.55 -16.51 11.97
CA CYS A 61 10.75 -15.29 12.05
C CYS A 61 9.87 -15.28 13.32
N TRP A 62 9.58 -14.09 13.84
CA TRP A 62 8.61 -13.92 14.91
C TRP A 62 7.20 -13.93 14.33
N SER A 63 6.32 -14.75 14.92
CA SER A 63 4.99 -15.03 14.37
C SER A 63 3.94 -15.21 15.46
N VAL A 64 2.71 -15.52 15.05
CA VAL A 64 1.65 -16.01 15.95
C VAL A 64 1.78 -17.52 16.09
N ARG A 65 1.88 -17.98 17.34
CA ARG A 65 2.11 -19.37 17.73
C ARG A 65 0.88 -19.92 18.44
N LYS A 66 0.44 -21.11 18.02
CA LYS A 66 -0.58 -21.87 18.74
C LYS A 66 0.00 -22.42 20.03
N THR A 67 -0.78 -22.37 21.10
CA THR A 67 -0.46 -22.88 22.44
C THR A 67 -1.62 -23.68 23.01
N ALA A 68 -1.44 -24.31 24.17
CA ALA A 68 -2.53 -24.98 24.87
C ALA A 68 -3.65 -24.01 25.34
N ALA A 69 -3.33 -22.73 25.54
CA ALA A 69 -4.26 -21.72 26.04
C ALA A 69 -4.87 -20.83 24.93
N GLY A 70 -4.64 -21.16 23.66
CA GLY A 70 -5.04 -20.33 22.52
C GLY A 70 -3.83 -19.92 21.69
N PHE A 71 -3.73 -18.65 21.34
CA PHE A 71 -2.63 -18.12 20.52
C PHE A 71 -1.84 -17.07 21.28
N ARG A 72 -0.54 -16.99 21.01
CA ARG A 72 0.35 -15.93 21.46
C ARG A 72 1.24 -15.50 20.31
N PHE A 73 1.62 -14.24 20.24
CA PHE A 73 2.64 -13.81 19.30
C PHE A 73 4.02 -13.82 19.98
N ASP A 74 5.07 -14.02 19.19
CA ASP A 74 6.44 -14.06 19.70
C ASP A 74 6.85 -12.67 20.22
N LEU A 75 7.28 -12.62 21.48
CA LEU A 75 7.76 -11.41 22.14
C LEU A 75 8.87 -11.80 23.11
N ALA A 76 9.92 -11.00 23.20
CA ALA A 76 10.97 -11.15 24.20
C ALA A 76 11.16 -9.85 24.99
N ARG A 77 11.29 -9.96 26.31
CA ARG A 77 11.59 -8.82 27.19
C ARG A 77 12.90 -8.13 26.80
N ILE A 78 13.88 -8.92 26.36
CA ILE A 78 15.13 -8.45 25.76
C ILE A 78 15.19 -9.12 24.39
N PRO A 79 14.84 -8.41 23.30
CA PRO A 79 14.93 -8.97 21.96
C PRO A 79 16.38 -9.28 21.60
N PRO A 80 16.62 -10.30 20.74
CA PRO A 80 17.96 -10.55 20.21
C PRO A 80 18.38 -9.41 19.26
N ASP A 81 19.69 -9.29 19.03
CA ASP A 81 20.29 -8.31 18.13
C ASP A 81 21.03 -9.03 16.99
N PRO A 82 20.62 -8.86 15.71
CA PRO A 82 19.48 -8.05 15.25
C PRO A 82 18.11 -8.64 15.63
N PRO A 83 17.05 -7.81 15.72
CA PRO A 83 15.70 -8.31 15.97
C PRO A 83 15.25 -9.24 14.83
N PRO A 84 14.54 -10.34 15.11
CA PRO A 84 14.07 -11.24 14.06
C PRO A 84 12.97 -10.55 13.27
N PHE A 85 12.91 -10.79 11.97
CA PHE A 85 11.83 -10.22 11.17
C PHE A 85 10.50 -10.86 11.57
N THR A 86 9.43 -10.06 11.49
CA THR A 86 8.09 -10.40 11.96
C THR A 86 7.14 -10.74 10.81
N SER A 87 6.38 -11.82 10.97
CA SER A 87 5.42 -12.32 9.97
C SER A 87 4.20 -11.41 9.83
N LEU A 88 3.37 -11.68 8.82
CA LEU A 88 2.12 -10.95 8.60
C LEU A 88 1.19 -11.05 9.83
N ALA A 89 1.04 -12.26 10.38
CA ALA A 89 0.25 -12.47 11.60
C ALA A 89 0.77 -11.69 12.80
N TRP A 90 2.09 -11.65 12.99
CA TRP A 90 2.71 -10.87 14.06
C TRP A 90 2.40 -9.38 13.91
N ARG A 91 2.57 -8.82 12.71
CA ARG A 91 2.40 -7.39 12.45
C ARG A 91 0.95 -6.93 12.62
N ILE A 92 -0.01 -7.73 12.15
CA ILE A 92 -1.43 -7.45 12.38
C ILE A 92 -1.77 -7.54 13.87
N THR A 93 -1.24 -8.54 14.59
CA THR A 93 -1.43 -8.67 16.05
C THR A 93 -0.83 -7.47 16.81
N HIS A 94 0.36 -7.01 16.40
CA HIS A 94 1.00 -5.83 17.00
C HIS A 94 0.18 -4.57 16.77
N LEU A 95 -0.37 -4.36 15.56
CA LEU A 95 -1.29 -3.25 15.29
C LEU A 95 -2.55 -3.32 16.17
N ILE A 96 -3.12 -4.50 16.37
CA ILE A 96 -4.27 -4.70 17.27
C ILE A 96 -3.91 -4.27 18.70
N ASP A 97 -2.75 -4.71 19.22
CA ASP A 97 -2.27 -4.28 20.54
C ASP A 97 -2.09 -2.77 20.61
N VAL A 98 -1.36 -2.18 19.66
CA VAL A 98 -1.05 -0.76 19.65
C VAL A 98 -2.30 0.12 19.67
N LEU A 99 -3.32 -0.22 18.89
CA LEU A 99 -4.53 0.59 18.79
C LEU A 99 -5.46 0.43 20.00
N GLN A 100 -5.57 -0.78 20.54
CA GLN A 100 -6.58 -1.12 21.56
C GLN A 100 -6.05 -1.11 23.00
N ALA A 101 -4.74 -1.28 23.21
CA ALA A 101 -4.15 -1.44 24.53
C ALA A 101 -4.62 -0.35 25.52
N GLU A 102 -4.74 -0.70 26.80
CA GLU A 102 -5.25 0.20 27.84
C GLU A 102 -4.47 1.52 27.93
N ARG A 103 -3.19 1.53 27.54
CA ARG A 103 -2.35 2.73 27.47
C ARG A 103 -2.94 3.80 26.55
N THR A 104 -3.64 3.43 25.47
CA THR A 104 -4.26 4.40 24.55
C THR A 104 -5.53 5.06 25.10
N ALA A 105 -5.96 4.72 26.31
CA ALA A 105 -6.92 5.51 27.10
C ALA A 105 -6.26 6.11 28.36
N THR A 106 -5.53 5.30 29.12
CA THR A 106 -5.03 5.68 30.45
C THR A 106 -3.94 6.73 30.43
N TRP A 107 -3.10 6.79 29.39
CA TRP A 107 -2.07 7.83 29.26
C TRP A 107 -2.69 9.19 28.92
N PHE A 108 -3.85 9.19 28.24
CA PHE A 108 -4.73 10.36 28.13
C PHE A 108 -5.57 10.61 29.37
N GLY A 109 -5.44 9.81 30.43
CA GLY A 109 -6.09 10.04 31.73
C GLY A 109 -7.56 9.65 31.74
N HIS A 110 -7.99 8.97 30.69
CA HIS A 110 -9.32 8.44 30.54
C HIS A 110 -9.35 7.00 31.08
N LYS A 111 -10.55 6.46 31.28
CA LYS A 111 -10.72 5.05 31.67
C LYS A 111 -11.08 4.23 30.43
N PRO A 112 -10.50 3.03 30.23
CA PRO A 112 -10.93 2.13 29.17
C PRO A 112 -12.43 1.82 29.31
N ALA A 113 -13.16 1.78 28.20
CA ALA A 113 -14.54 1.35 28.20
C ALA A 113 -14.60 -0.19 28.33
N GLY A 114 -15.60 -0.72 29.04
CA GLY A 114 -15.73 -2.18 29.22
C GLY A 114 -15.87 -2.94 27.89
N GLU A 115 -16.46 -2.29 26.87
CA GLU A 115 -16.60 -2.82 25.52
C GLU A 115 -15.30 -2.80 24.70
N ASP A 116 -14.27 -2.08 25.16
CA ASP A 116 -12.97 -2.10 24.48
C ASP A 116 -12.36 -3.50 24.56
N GLY A 117 -12.43 -4.15 25.73
CA GLY A 117 -11.84 -5.47 25.97
C GLY A 117 -10.31 -5.49 25.86
N ALA A 118 -9.71 -6.66 26.09
CA ALA A 118 -8.27 -6.85 25.87
C ALA A 118 -7.98 -7.14 24.39
N PRO A 119 -6.85 -6.64 23.83
CA PRO A 119 -6.46 -6.97 22.47
C PRO A 119 -6.25 -8.49 22.32
N PRO A 120 -6.97 -9.16 21.40
CA PRO A 120 -6.80 -10.60 21.20
C PRO A 120 -5.55 -10.90 20.37
N VAL A 121 -5.10 -12.16 20.43
CA VAL A 121 -4.13 -12.71 19.47
C VAL A 121 -4.87 -13.64 18.50
N PRO A 122 -5.15 -13.19 17.26
CA PRO A 122 -5.98 -13.94 16.33
C PRO A 122 -5.23 -15.12 15.70
N GLY A 123 -5.87 -16.28 15.67
CA GLY A 123 -5.33 -17.50 15.08
C GLY A 123 -5.74 -17.77 13.63
N THR A 124 -6.64 -16.95 13.08
CA THR A 124 -7.16 -17.04 11.70
C THR A 124 -7.20 -15.65 11.08
N ALA A 125 -7.19 -15.59 9.75
CA ALA A 125 -7.29 -14.35 9.00
C ALA A 125 -8.60 -13.62 9.28
N GLU A 126 -9.72 -14.34 9.34
CA GLU A 126 -11.03 -13.76 9.66
C GLU A 126 -11.04 -13.10 11.04
N ALA A 127 -10.55 -13.80 12.07
CA ALA A 127 -10.45 -13.26 13.42
C ALA A 127 -9.48 -12.07 13.48
N ALA A 128 -8.41 -12.10 12.69
CA ALA A 128 -7.44 -11.01 12.62
C ALA A 128 -8.05 -9.74 12.02
N LEU A 129 -8.80 -9.86 10.93
CA LEU A 129 -9.48 -8.72 10.32
C LEU A 129 -10.56 -8.14 11.25
N ALA A 130 -11.36 -8.99 11.91
CA ALA A 130 -12.37 -8.55 12.87
C ALA A 130 -11.74 -7.84 14.09
N ALA A 131 -10.67 -8.39 14.64
CA ALA A 131 -9.96 -7.78 15.76
C ALA A 131 -9.29 -6.45 15.37
N LEU A 132 -8.72 -6.38 14.16
CA LEU A 132 -8.12 -5.16 13.64
C LEU A 132 -9.15 -4.06 13.39
N ASP A 133 -10.31 -4.41 12.80
CA ASP A 133 -11.44 -3.48 12.61
C ASP A 133 -11.96 -2.95 13.97
N HIS A 134 -12.09 -3.82 14.98
CA HIS A 134 -12.47 -3.43 16.35
C HIS A 134 -11.43 -2.52 17.01
N ALA A 135 -10.16 -2.90 16.98
CA ALA A 135 -9.07 -2.13 17.58
C ALA A 135 -8.97 -0.72 16.98
N TYR A 136 -9.14 -0.59 15.66
CA TYR A 136 -9.20 0.70 15.00
C TYR A 136 -10.44 1.52 15.41
N GLY A 137 -11.60 0.88 15.56
CA GLY A 137 -12.80 1.53 16.10
C GLY A 137 -12.59 2.08 17.50
N VAL A 138 -11.94 1.31 18.39
CA VAL A 138 -11.56 1.74 19.74
C VAL A 138 -10.66 2.97 19.69
N TRP A 139 -9.61 2.94 18.85
CA TRP A 139 -8.70 4.08 18.69
C TRP A 139 -9.42 5.35 18.21
N CYS A 140 -10.26 5.24 17.17
CA CYS A 140 -11.02 6.37 16.65
C CYS A 140 -11.97 6.98 17.69
N ARG A 141 -12.67 6.17 18.48
CA ARG A 141 -13.53 6.68 19.55
C ARG A 141 -12.72 7.45 20.59
N ARG A 142 -11.61 6.88 21.06
CA ARG A 142 -10.73 7.51 22.06
C ARG A 142 -10.20 8.85 21.54
N LEU A 143 -9.69 8.89 20.31
CA LEU A 143 -9.22 10.14 19.68
C LEU A 143 -10.32 11.20 19.55
N ALA A 144 -11.55 10.81 19.22
CA ALA A 144 -12.68 11.72 19.06
C ALA A 144 -13.15 12.33 20.40
N GLU A 145 -12.86 11.67 21.51
CA GLU A 145 -13.19 12.13 22.87
C GLU A 145 -12.11 13.04 23.49
N LEU A 146 -10.93 13.16 22.86
CA LEU A 146 -9.83 13.99 23.39
C LEU A 146 -10.13 15.49 23.25
N SER A 147 -10.02 16.19 24.38
CA SER A 147 -9.95 17.64 24.44
C SER A 147 -8.54 18.16 24.12
N GLN A 148 -8.40 19.47 23.89
CA GLN A 148 -7.07 20.08 23.73
C GLN A 148 -6.25 19.97 25.03
N ASP A 149 -6.88 20.03 26.19
CA ASP A 149 -6.20 19.87 27.49
C ASP A 149 -5.65 18.45 27.65
N ASP A 150 -6.35 17.42 27.14
CA ASP A 150 -5.83 16.04 27.13
C ASP A 150 -4.59 15.90 26.24
N LEU A 151 -4.53 16.66 25.15
CA LEU A 151 -3.43 16.65 24.17
C LEU A 151 -2.22 17.47 24.62
N ASP A 152 -2.42 18.53 25.40
CA ASP A 152 -1.36 19.45 25.83
C ASP A 152 -0.73 19.06 27.17
N ARG A 153 -1.45 18.30 28.00
CA ARG A 153 -0.93 17.91 29.33
C ARG A 153 0.16 16.84 29.22
N PRO A 154 1.16 16.86 30.11
CA PRO A 154 2.09 15.74 30.26
C PRO A 154 1.34 14.44 30.61
N MET A 155 1.82 13.32 30.07
CA MET A 155 1.25 12.00 30.36
C MET A 155 1.44 11.58 31.82
N GLY A 156 2.51 12.03 32.47
CA GLY A 156 2.80 11.79 33.88
C GLY A 156 3.39 10.40 34.16
N GLU A 157 3.56 10.08 35.45
CA GLU A 157 4.33 8.91 35.93
C GLU A 157 3.89 7.57 35.31
N ILE A 158 2.62 7.44 34.92
CA ILE A 158 2.06 6.24 34.30
C ILE A 158 2.75 5.88 32.97
N ALA A 159 3.32 6.87 32.27
CA ALA A 159 4.06 6.68 31.03
C ALA A 159 5.57 6.44 31.24
N GLY A 160 6.03 6.36 32.49
CA GLY A 160 7.40 6.02 32.85
C GLY A 160 8.42 6.96 32.21
N PRO A 161 9.35 6.46 31.36
CA PRO A 161 10.36 7.31 30.72
C PRO A 161 9.78 8.38 29.79
N TYR A 162 8.49 8.28 29.43
CA TYR A 162 7.78 9.24 28.59
C TYR A 162 6.92 10.22 29.39
N ALA A 163 7.04 10.25 30.72
CA ALA A 163 6.17 11.06 31.60
C ALA A 163 6.09 12.55 31.23
N ASP A 164 7.19 13.12 30.73
CA ASP A 164 7.28 14.54 30.35
C ASP A 164 6.75 14.84 28.94
N ASN A 165 6.48 13.81 28.12
CA ASN A 165 5.84 14.00 26.82
C ASN A 165 4.33 14.25 27.00
N ASP A 166 3.75 14.99 26.05
CA ASP A 166 2.33 15.35 26.05
C ASP A 166 1.46 14.31 25.31
N GLY A 167 0.14 14.47 25.44
CA GLY A 167 -0.83 13.63 24.75
C GLY A 167 -0.71 13.70 23.23
N THR A 168 -0.37 14.87 22.68
CA THR A 168 -0.12 15.05 21.24
C THR A 168 0.99 14.13 20.74
N SER A 169 2.12 14.11 21.44
CA SER A 169 3.27 13.27 21.12
C SER A 169 2.90 11.78 21.15
N PHE A 170 2.08 11.38 22.12
CA PHE A 170 1.59 10.01 22.21
C PHE A 170 0.61 9.65 21.09
N ALA A 171 -0.34 10.52 20.76
CA ALA A 171 -1.28 10.29 19.67
C ALA A 171 -0.55 10.17 18.31
N LEU A 172 0.47 11.02 18.10
CA LEU A 172 1.33 10.95 16.93
C LEU A 172 2.15 9.65 16.88
N HIS A 173 2.62 9.16 18.03
CA HIS A 173 3.31 7.87 18.09
C HIS A 173 2.40 6.70 17.71
N ILE A 174 1.16 6.64 18.22
CA ILE A 174 0.20 5.59 17.83
C ILE A 174 -0.13 5.67 16.33
N LEU A 175 -0.24 6.88 15.78
CA LEU A 175 -0.43 7.09 14.36
C LEU A 175 0.79 6.67 13.52
N ASP A 176 1.99 6.95 13.99
CA ASP A 176 3.24 6.49 13.37
C ASP A 176 3.30 4.96 13.35
N GLU A 177 3.01 4.28 14.47
CA GLU A 177 2.94 2.82 14.53
C GLU A 177 1.91 2.26 13.52
N LEU A 178 0.72 2.88 13.41
CA LEU A 178 -0.30 2.50 12.43
C LEU A 178 0.23 2.61 11.00
N ILE A 179 0.88 3.73 10.66
CA ILE A 179 1.43 3.99 9.32
C ILE A 179 2.59 3.05 9.03
N HIS A 180 3.54 2.94 9.95
CA HIS A 180 4.77 2.17 9.83
C HIS A 180 4.46 0.68 9.66
N HIS A 181 3.78 0.08 10.64
CA HIS A 181 3.46 -1.34 10.59
C HIS A 181 2.39 -1.66 9.55
N GLY A 182 1.50 -0.71 9.24
CA GLY A 182 0.56 -0.82 8.13
C GLY A 182 1.26 -0.92 6.76
N ALA A 183 2.32 -0.14 6.55
CA ALA A 183 3.15 -0.25 5.35
C ALA A 183 3.86 -1.61 5.29
N GLU A 184 4.44 -2.05 6.41
CA GLU A 184 5.14 -3.33 6.47
C GLU A 184 4.19 -4.53 6.25
N VAL A 185 2.96 -4.49 6.79
CA VAL A 185 1.90 -5.46 6.48
C VAL A 185 1.70 -5.57 4.97
N GLY A 186 1.61 -4.43 4.27
CA GLY A 186 1.51 -4.38 2.82
C GLY A 186 2.71 -5.00 2.12
N THR A 187 3.93 -4.66 2.55
CA THR A 187 5.17 -5.18 1.97
C THR A 187 5.33 -6.70 2.17
N VAL A 188 5.04 -7.22 3.37
CA VAL A 188 5.09 -8.67 3.63
C VAL A 188 4.06 -9.40 2.78
N ARG A 189 2.86 -8.83 2.64
CA ARG A 189 1.81 -9.40 1.77
C ARG A 189 2.22 -9.41 0.30
N ASP A 190 2.83 -8.33 -0.19
CA ASP A 190 3.33 -8.24 -1.56
C ASP A 190 4.45 -9.29 -1.79
N LEU A 191 5.31 -9.53 -0.79
CA LEU A 191 6.32 -10.60 -0.83
C LEU A 191 5.71 -12.00 -0.88
N TYR A 192 4.64 -12.27 -0.12
CA TYR A 192 3.93 -13.56 -0.20
C TYR A 192 3.41 -13.84 -1.61
N ARG A 193 2.80 -12.80 -2.21
CA ARG A 193 2.12 -12.87 -3.50
C ARG A 193 3.07 -12.90 -4.67
N GLY A 194 4.22 -12.21 -4.62
CA GLY A 194 5.14 -12.10 -5.75
C GLY A 194 5.47 -13.44 -6.42
N PRO A 195 6.01 -14.44 -5.68
CA PRO A 195 6.32 -15.76 -6.24
C PRO A 195 5.09 -16.62 -6.57
N ARG A 196 3.90 -16.25 -6.10
CA ARG A 196 2.65 -17.03 -6.20
C ARG A 196 1.64 -16.42 -7.19
N ALA A 197 1.87 -15.19 -7.63
CA ALA A 197 1.08 -14.58 -8.67
C ALA A 197 1.39 -15.31 -9.98
N GLU A 198 0.36 -15.74 -10.70
CA GLU A 198 0.54 -16.19 -12.08
C GLU A 198 1.22 -15.06 -12.85
N ASP A 199 2.45 -15.31 -13.33
CA ASP A 199 3.14 -14.37 -14.22
C ASP A 199 2.49 -14.51 -15.60
N PRO A 200 1.63 -13.56 -16.01
CA PRO A 200 0.91 -13.69 -17.27
C PRO A 200 1.85 -13.62 -18.47
N PHE A 201 3.04 -13.03 -18.29
CA PHE A 201 4.06 -12.97 -19.30
C PHE A 201 4.69 -14.35 -19.49
N ALA A 202 5.06 -15.03 -18.40
CA ALA A 202 5.55 -16.40 -18.47
C ALA A 202 4.50 -17.36 -19.03
N ALA A 203 3.23 -17.21 -18.65
CA ALA A 203 2.12 -18.01 -19.18
C ALA A 203 1.94 -17.80 -20.70
N ALA A 204 2.02 -16.56 -21.19
CA ALA A 204 1.99 -16.29 -22.62
C ALA A 204 3.20 -16.89 -23.36
N LEU A 205 4.40 -16.78 -22.80
CA LEU A 205 5.61 -17.38 -23.37
C LEU A 205 5.56 -18.91 -23.40
N ALA A 206 4.82 -19.53 -22.47
CA ALA A 206 4.53 -20.96 -22.47
C ALA A 206 3.39 -21.37 -23.42
N GLY A 207 2.65 -20.41 -23.98
CA GLY A 207 1.50 -20.64 -24.86
C GLY A 207 0.16 -20.87 -24.13
N ASP A 208 0.13 -20.63 -22.82
CA ASP A 208 -1.06 -20.81 -21.97
C ASP A 208 -2.03 -19.61 -22.03
N VAL A 209 -1.56 -18.46 -22.51
CA VAL A 209 -2.37 -17.25 -22.70
C VAL A 209 -2.26 -16.80 -24.16
N THR A 210 -3.41 -16.61 -24.80
CA THR A 210 -3.48 -16.18 -26.20
C THR A 210 -3.75 -14.67 -26.34
N PRO A 211 -3.42 -14.06 -27.50
CA PRO A 211 -3.78 -12.68 -27.78
C PRO A 211 -5.29 -12.38 -27.70
N ALA A 212 -6.16 -13.36 -27.95
CA ALA A 212 -7.61 -13.16 -27.85
C ALA A 212 -8.08 -13.06 -26.40
N GLU A 213 -7.43 -13.77 -25.47
CA GLU A 213 -7.76 -13.75 -24.04
C GLU A 213 -7.22 -12.51 -23.34
N ARG A 214 -6.03 -12.04 -23.74
CA ARG A 214 -5.38 -10.89 -23.14
C ARG A 214 -4.69 -9.99 -24.19
N PRO A 215 -5.46 -9.28 -25.01
CA PRO A 215 -4.92 -8.52 -26.15
C PRO A 215 -3.89 -7.47 -25.73
N ALA A 216 -4.11 -6.80 -24.59
CA ALA A 216 -3.22 -5.74 -24.10
C ALA A 216 -1.93 -6.24 -23.42
N LEU A 217 -1.65 -7.56 -23.38
CA LEU A 217 -0.55 -8.11 -22.58
C LEU A 217 0.82 -7.53 -22.96
N LEU A 218 1.04 -7.20 -24.23
CA LEU A 218 2.27 -6.54 -24.69
C LEU A 218 2.41 -5.13 -24.09
N ALA A 219 1.33 -4.33 -24.09
CA ALA A 219 1.33 -3.01 -23.45
C ALA A 219 1.47 -3.12 -21.91
N GLU A 220 0.95 -4.20 -21.30
CA GLU A 220 1.12 -4.48 -19.88
C GLU A 220 2.56 -4.88 -19.53
N ALA A 221 3.25 -5.61 -20.41
CA ALA A 221 4.69 -5.90 -20.26
C ALA A 221 5.52 -4.62 -20.28
N ALA A 222 5.21 -3.73 -21.21
CA ALA A 222 5.81 -2.38 -21.27
C ALA A 222 5.52 -1.57 -19.98
N ALA A 223 4.30 -1.68 -19.42
CA ALA A 223 3.93 -0.98 -18.18
C ALA A 223 4.69 -1.54 -16.96
N ALA A 224 4.97 -2.84 -16.96
CA ALA A 224 5.84 -3.51 -16.00
C ALA A 224 7.34 -3.29 -16.28
N GLN A 225 7.70 -2.51 -17.30
CA GLN A 225 9.07 -2.29 -17.79
C GLN A 225 9.84 -3.56 -18.14
N ARG A 226 9.12 -4.62 -18.51
CA ARG A 226 9.69 -5.87 -19.02
C ARG A 226 9.93 -5.76 -20.52
N TRP A 227 10.81 -4.85 -20.91
CA TRP A 227 11.09 -4.54 -22.32
C TRP A 227 11.68 -5.74 -23.07
N GLU A 228 12.37 -6.63 -22.35
CA GLU A 228 13.03 -7.82 -22.89
C GLU A 228 12.06 -8.83 -23.52
N ILE A 229 10.84 -8.93 -23.00
CA ILE A 229 9.83 -9.87 -23.50
C ILE A 229 8.91 -9.28 -24.57
N VAL A 230 8.96 -7.96 -24.81
CA VAL A 230 8.10 -7.28 -25.79
C VAL A 230 8.27 -7.86 -27.20
N PRO A 231 9.50 -8.11 -27.70
CA PRO A 231 9.68 -8.75 -29.01
C PRO A 231 9.13 -10.16 -29.09
N GLU A 232 9.27 -10.94 -28.01
CA GLU A 232 8.76 -12.32 -27.94
C GLU A 232 7.23 -12.34 -27.98
N LEU A 233 6.57 -11.47 -27.20
CA LEU A 233 5.10 -11.33 -27.23
C LEU A 233 4.60 -10.89 -28.61
N ALA A 234 5.29 -9.94 -29.26
CA ALA A 234 4.96 -9.56 -30.64
C ALA A 234 5.07 -10.74 -31.61
N GLY A 235 6.12 -11.57 -31.47
CA GLY A 235 6.31 -12.79 -32.25
C GLY A 235 5.23 -13.86 -32.03
N LEU A 236 4.62 -13.89 -30.85
CA LEU A 236 3.47 -14.74 -30.51
C LEU A 236 2.13 -14.17 -31.00
N GLY A 237 2.12 -13.01 -31.67
CA GLY A 237 0.93 -12.41 -32.25
C GLY A 237 0.16 -11.47 -31.30
N PHE A 238 0.74 -11.08 -30.16
CA PHE A 238 0.16 -10.00 -29.35
C PHE A 238 0.31 -8.67 -30.09
N GLY A 239 -0.77 -7.90 -30.17
CA GLY A 239 -0.84 -6.72 -31.03
C GLY A 239 0.01 -5.54 -30.53
N ILE A 240 0.81 -4.95 -31.42
CA ILE A 240 1.67 -3.77 -31.14
C ILE A 240 0.86 -2.55 -30.67
N ASN A 241 -0.36 -2.40 -31.17
CA ASN A 241 -1.24 -1.24 -30.94
C ASN A 241 -2.35 -1.51 -29.92
N GLU A 242 -2.33 -2.65 -29.24
CA GLU A 242 -3.31 -2.97 -28.21
C GLU A 242 -3.19 -2.02 -27.02
N ARG A 243 -4.34 -1.72 -26.41
CA ARG A 243 -4.47 -0.68 -25.40
C ARG A 243 -4.85 -1.29 -24.07
N THR A 244 -4.17 -0.87 -23.01
CA THR A 244 -4.59 -1.14 -21.63
C THR A 244 -5.98 -0.54 -21.36
N ALA A 245 -6.57 -0.87 -20.21
CA ALA A 245 -7.86 -0.31 -19.80
C ALA A 245 -7.89 1.23 -19.72
N GLN A 246 -6.72 1.88 -19.62
CA GLN A 246 -6.56 3.34 -19.62
C GLN A 246 -6.27 3.92 -21.02
N GLY A 247 -6.39 3.11 -22.07
CA GLY A 247 -6.16 3.53 -23.45
C GLY A 247 -4.69 3.69 -23.83
N ILE A 248 -3.77 3.18 -23.00
CA ILE A 248 -2.31 3.35 -23.17
C ILE A 248 -1.75 2.19 -23.99
N THR A 249 -0.92 2.48 -25.01
CA THR A 249 -0.17 1.49 -25.81
C THR A 249 1.27 1.31 -25.30
N ALA A 250 1.96 0.27 -25.76
CA ALA A 250 3.39 0.09 -25.48
C ALA A 250 4.25 1.28 -25.94
N ALA A 251 3.88 1.94 -27.05
CA ALA A 251 4.62 3.09 -27.58
C ALA A 251 4.54 4.30 -26.64
N HIS A 252 3.37 4.59 -26.05
CA HIS A 252 3.24 5.62 -25.01
C HIS A 252 4.18 5.37 -23.84
N LEU A 253 4.22 4.12 -23.36
CA LEU A 253 5.04 3.72 -22.21
C LEU A 253 6.54 3.81 -22.52
N ALA A 254 6.96 3.36 -23.71
CA ALA A 254 8.34 3.48 -24.15
C ALA A 254 8.74 4.96 -24.28
N ALA A 255 7.83 5.79 -24.80
CA ALA A 255 8.05 7.21 -24.96
C ALA A 255 8.15 7.97 -23.63
N GLY A 256 7.28 7.67 -22.66
CA GLY A 256 7.31 8.30 -21.34
C GLY A 256 8.48 7.85 -20.45
N THR A 257 8.94 6.61 -20.61
CA THR A 257 10.09 6.07 -19.85
C THR A 257 11.45 6.39 -20.48
N GLY A 258 11.48 6.93 -21.70
CA GLY A 258 12.72 7.18 -22.43
C GLY A 258 13.36 5.91 -23.01
N SER A 259 12.60 4.80 -23.10
CA SER A 259 13.07 3.51 -23.59
C SER A 259 13.20 3.50 -25.12
N LEU A 260 14.14 4.29 -25.65
CA LEU A 260 14.30 4.53 -27.09
C LEU A 260 14.48 3.25 -27.91
N HIS A 261 15.20 2.26 -27.38
CA HIS A 261 15.39 0.98 -28.07
C HIS A 261 14.06 0.22 -28.24
N ALA A 262 13.26 0.13 -27.18
CA ALA A 262 11.93 -0.47 -27.25
C ALA A 262 11.00 0.32 -28.18
N LEU A 263 11.06 1.65 -28.14
CA LEU A 263 10.26 2.50 -29.02
C LEU A 263 10.61 2.30 -30.50
N ARG A 264 11.91 2.17 -30.83
CA ARG A 264 12.35 1.86 -32.20
C ARG A 264 11.81 0.51 -32.66
N PHE A 265 11.92 -0.52 -31.83
CA PHE A 265 11.33 -1.82 -32.11
C PHE A 265 9.83 -1.71 -32.40
N LEU A 266 9.08 -0.98 -31.56
CA LEU A 266 7.63 -0.80 -31.74
C LEU A 266 7.30 -0.07 -33.05
N VAL A 267 8.03 1.00 -33.39
CA VAL A 267 7.86 1.73 -34.67
C VAL A 267 8.16 0.83 -35.86
N GLU A 268 9.26 0.07 -35.83
CA GLU A 268 9.63 -0.89 -36.88
C GLU A 268 8.55 -1.96 -37.11
N HIS A 269 7.74 -2.26 -36.08
CA HIS A 269 6.65 -3.25 -36.14
C HIS A 269 5.25 -2.59 -36.30
N GLY A 270 5.19 -1.33 -36.71
CA GLY A 270 3.94 -0.67 -37.08
C GLY A 270 3.15 -0.06 -35.92
N ALA A 271 3.84 0.43 -34.89
CA ALA A 271 3.19 1.20 -33.84
C ALA A 271 2.50 2.47 -34.40
N ASP A 272 1.23 2.64 -34.05
CA ASP A 272 0.45 3.84 -34.35
C ASP A 272 0.74 4.91 -33.29
N LEU A 273 1.58 5.86 -33.67
CA LEU A 273 2.03 6.96 -32.83
C LEU A 273 0.96 8.04 -32.59
N SER A 274 -0.16 7.97 -33.33
CA SER A 274 -1.27 8.94 -33.26
C SER A 274 -2.36 8.56 -32.25
N LEU A 275 -2.34 7.32 -31.75
CA LEU A 275 -3.25 6.88 -30.69
C LEU A 275 -3.04 7.73 -29.44
N THR A 276 -4.13 8.02 -28.73
CA THR A 276 -4.10 8.87 -27.52
C THR A 276 -4.50 8.09 -26.28
N ASP A 277 -3.96 8.45 -25.11
CA ASP A 277 -4.41 7.89 -23.84
C ASP A 277 -5.80 8.41 -23.42
N SER A 278 -6.54 7.63 -22.62
CA SER A 278 -7.90 8.00 -22.24
C SER A 278 -7.98 9.10 -21.17
N ARG A 279 -6.92 9.33 -20.40
CA ARG A 279 -6.93 10.23 -19.24
C ARG A 279 -6.60 11.67 -19.62
N TYR A 280 -5.63 11.85 -20.50
CA TYR A 280 -5.12 13.17 -20.89
C TYR A 280 -5.32 13.46 -22.38
N GLY A 281 -5.66 12.45 -23.18
CA GLY A 281 -5.78 12.61 -24.63
C GLY A 281 -4.45 12.91 -25.30
N ALA A 282 -3.32 12.54 -24.68
CA ALA A 282 -1.99 12.77 -25.24
C ALA A 282 -1.59 11.57 -26.12
N ASP A 283 -0.95 11.86 -27.25
CA ASP A 283 -0.34 10.87 -28.13
C ASP A 283 1.07 10.48 -27.65
N VAL A 284 1.76 9.63 -28.41
CA VAL A 284 3.09 9.11 -28.04
C VAL A 284 4.12 10.23 -27.91
N LEU A 285 4.08 11.24 -28.80
CA LEU A 285 4.96 12.41 -28.73
C LEU A 285 4.62 13.30 -27.53
N GLY A 286 3.34 13.47 -27.22
CA GLY A 286 2.85 14.19 -26.04
C GLY A 286 3.39 13.59 -24.75
N TRP A 287 3.41 12.27 -24.64
CA TRP A 287 4.03 11.55 -23.52
C TRP A 287 5.53 11.83 -23.42
N ALA A 288 6.28 11.69 -24.52
CA ALA A 288 7.72 11.97 -24.53
C ALA A 288 8.03 13.40 -24.07
N LYS A 289 7.25 14.39 -24.53
CA LYS A 289 7.42 15.80 -24.13
C LYS A 289 7.08 16.02 -22.66
N TRP A 290 5.98 15.45 -22.18
CA TRP A 290 5.54 15.60 -20.79
C TRP A 290 6.55 15.03 -19.80
N PHE A 291 7.15 13.89 -20.12
CA PHE A 291 8.19 13.25 -19.31
C PHE A 291 9.61 13.73 -19.65
N GLU A 292 9.75 14.76 -20.50
CA GLU A 292 11.03 15.41 -20.84
C GLU A 292 12.07 14.45 -21.46
N GLN A 293 11.63 13.47 -22.25
CA GLN A 293 12.48 12.45 -22.87
C GLN A 293 13.09 12.96 -24.18
N ALA A 294 14.13 13.78 -24.09
CA ALA A 294 14.71 14.53 -25.22
C ALA A 294 15.08 13.65 -26.44
N GLU A 295 15.79 12.53 -26.22
CA GLU A 295 16.20 11.63 -27.31
C GLU A 295 15.00 10.97 -28.01
N VAL A 296 13.96 10.66 -27.24
CA VAL A 296 12.71 10.13 -27.79
C VAL A 296 11.95 11.19 -28.57
N VAL A 297 11.87 12.43 -28.07
CA VAL A 297 11.24 13.55 -28.77
C VAL A 297 11.92 13.80 -30.11
N GLU A 298 13.26 13.79 -30.14
CA GLU A 298 14.04 13.91 -31.38
C GLU A 298 13.71 12.78 -32.34
N PHE A 299 13.73 11.53 -31.87
CA PHE A 299 13.38 10.37 -32.70
C PHE A 299 11.95 10.45 -33.27
N LEU A 300 10.95 10.72 -32.43
CA LEU A 300 9.55 10.79 -32.82
C LEU A 300 9.24 11.96 -33.76
N THR A 301 10.03 13.04 -33.71
CA THR A 301 9.87 14.17 -34.65
C THR A 301 10.47 13.86 -36.03
N ALA A 302 11.32 12.83 -36.11
CA ALA A 302 12.03 12.46 -37.33
C ALA A 302 11.37 11.30 -38.12
N VAL A 303 10.37 10.62 -37.55
CA VAL A 303 9.67 9.46 -38.14
C VAL A 303 8.26 9.78 -38.61
#